data_AF-U2MAC6-F1
#
_entry.id   AF-U2MAC6-F1
#
_cell.length_a   1.000
_cell.length_b   1.000
_cell.length_c   1.000
_cell.angle_alpha   90.00
_cell.angle_beta   90.00
_cell.angle_gamma   90.00
#
_symmetry.space_group_name_H-M   'P 1'
#
loop_
_entity.id
_entity.type
_entity.pdbx_description
1 polymer ?
#
loop_
_entity_poly.entity_id
_entity_poly.type
_entity_poly.pdbx_seq_one_letter_code
_entity_poly.pdbx_strand_id
1 'polypeptide(L)'
;MLRSGGLGDADSIHVEYTGMGGTIRYVIDHSDTLTILDGVFFHDSLGNDCSHLFEPVRKVASDDVLVIKSLARQLFVERSKPDTLWVKPYEYGVTDLPILSVHVFKKGKEGAYYYDTGEEKNGIVYSTSTKIKYSPAFLEFTHRLDQCFEEAQKTK
;
A
#
# COMPACT_ATOMS: atom_id res chain seq x y z
N MET A 1 10.83 17.53 -22.60
CA MET A 1 11.31 17.00 -21.30
C MET A 1 10.37 15.88 -20.90
N LEU A 2 10.83 14.61 -20.94
CA LEU A 2 10.06 13.51 -20.38
C LEU A 2 9.94 13.75 -18.88
N ARG A 3 8.75 14.13 -18.42
CA ARG A 3 8.39 13.94 -17.01
C ARG A 3 8.28 12.44 -16.84
N SER A 4 9.35 11.81 -16.34
CA SER A 4 9.26 10.48 -15.75
C SER A 4 8.08 10.48 -14.78
N GLY A 5 7.34 9.37 -14.72
CA GLY A 5 6.21 9.17 -13.82
C GLY A 5 6.62 9.26 -12.35
N GLY A 6 6.86 10.47 -11.86
CA GLY A 6 7.35 10.73 -10.50
C GLY A 6 6.24 10.71 -9.45
N LEU A 7 6.64 10.75 -8.18
CA LEU A 7 5.80 10.73 -6.99
C LEU A 7 5.04 12.05 -6.70
N GLY A 8 5.20 13.04 -7.58
CA GLY A 8 4.65 14.38 -7.39
C GLY A 8 5.40 15.12 -6.28
N ASP A 9 4.64 15.71 -5.35
CA ASP A 9 5.14 16.51 -4.23
C ASP A 9 5.51 15.68 -2.98
N ALA A 10 5.32 14.37 -3.00
CA ALA A 10 5.66 13.48 -1.88
C ALA A 10 7.13 13.06 -1.96
N ASP A 11 7.76 12.93 -0.79
CA ASP A 11 9.14 12.45 -0.63
C ASP A 11 9.19 10.91 -0.78
N SER A 12 8.25 10.22 -0.13
CA SER A 12 8.05 8.77 -0.23
C SER A 12 6.60 8.39 0.10
N ILE A 13 6.19 7.21 -0.38
CA ILE A 13 4.95 6.56 0.00
C ILE A 13 5.30 5.16 0.50
N HIS A 14 4.92 4.85 1.74
CA HIS A 14 5.08 3.52 2.30
C HIS A 14 3.73 2.83 2.30
N VAL A 15 3.65 1.63 1.72
CA VAL A 15 2.45 0.79 1.75
C VAL A 15 2.75 -0.40 2.64
N GLU A 16 1.95 -0.62 3.66
CA GLU A 16 2.15 -1.69 4.63
C GLU A 16 0.99 -2.65 4.58
N TYR A 17 1.32 -3.93 4.40
CA TYR A 17 0.38 -5.02 4.50
C TYR A 17 0.52 -5.70 5.87
N THR A 18 -0.38 -5.43 6.81
CA THR A 18 -0.39 -5.94 8.18
C THR A 18 -1.32 -7.17 8.31
N GLY A 19 -0.79 -8.38 8.19
CA GLY A 19 -1.54 -9.63 8.39
C GLY A 19 -1.08 -10.43 9.61
N MET A 20 -1.82 -11.48 9.97
CA MET A 20 -1.43 -12.43 11.04
C MET A 20 -0.08 -13.14 10.77
N GLY A 21 0.43 -13.11 9.54
CA GLY A 21 1.68 -13.76 9.13
C GLY A 21 2.92 -12.85 9.06
N GLY A 22 2.80 -11.56 9.37
CA GLY A 22 3.89 -10.57 9.25
C GLY A 22 3.42 -9.29 8.57
N THR A 23 4.34 -8.32 8.47
CA THR A 23 4.11 -7.03 7.81
C THR A 23 5.02 -6.90 6.59
N ILE A 24 4.43 -6.75 5.40
CA ILE A 24 5.19 -6.40 4.19
C ILE A 24 5.12 -4.89 4.02
N ARG A 25 6.26 -4.21 3.90
CA ARG A 25 6.32 -2.77 3.58
C ARG A 25 6.93 -2.55 2.21
N TYR A 26 6.19 -1.87 1.35
CA TYR A 26 6.66 -1.36 0.07
C TYR A 26 7.03 0.11 0.23
N VAL A 27 8.25 0.48 -0.15
CA VAL A 27 8.71 1.87 -0.16
C VAL A 27 8.81 2.34 -1.60
N ILE A 28 7.94 3.29 -1.94
CA ILE A 28 7.86 3.95 -3.24
C ILE A 28 8.46 5.35 -3.07
N ASP A 29 9.62 5.58 -3.68
CA ASP A 29 10.35 6.84 -3.58
C ASP A 29 10.71 7.41 -4.97
N HIS A 30 11.66 8.34 -5.02
CA HIS A 30 12.14 8.91 -6.28
C HIS A 30 13.04 7.96 -7.09
N SER A 31 13.49 6.82 -6.56
CA SER A 31 14.36 5.86 -7.24
C SER A 31 13.59 4.98 -8.22
N ASP A 32 14.18 4.53 -9.32
CA ASP A 32 13.49 3.70 -10.33
C ASP A 32 13.25 2.24 -9.88
N THR A 33 13.28 1.99 -8.57
CA THR A 33 13.09 0.67 -7.97
C THR A 33 12.02 0.71 -6.89
N LEU A 34 11.34 -0.41 -6.71
CA LEU A 34 10.47 -0.65 -5.57
C LEU A 34 11.26 -1.36 -4.48
N THR A 35 11.34 -0.77 -3.28
CA THR A 35 11.97 -1.43 -2.13
C THR A 35 10.91 -2.20 -1.35
N ILE A 36 11.15 -3.49 -1.11
CA ILE A 36 10.25 -4.41 -0.42
C ILE A 36 10.95 -4.87 0.86
N LEU A 37 10.26 -4.71 1.99
CA LEU A 37 10.72 -5.08 3.31
C LEU A 37 9.74 -6.08 3.90
N ASP A 38 10.26 -7.19 4.45
CA ASP A 38 9.47 -8.20 5.16
C ASP A 38 9.88 -8.20 6.64
N GLY A 39 8.94 -7.88 7.53
CA GLY A 39 9.21 -7.63 8.94
C GLY A 39 7.96 -7.41 9.79
N VAL A 40 8.14 -7.00 11.04
CA VAL A 40 7.11 -6.34 11.84
C VAL A 40 7.41 -4.85 11.83
N PHE A 41 6.42 -4.03 11.47
CA PHE A 41 6.50 -2.58 11.59
C PHE A 41 5.47 -2.11 12.60
N PHE A 42 5.88 -1.28 13.55
CA PHE A 42 4.99 -0.73 14.56
C PHE A 42 5.51 0.63 15.03
N HIS A 43 4.58 1.49 15.45
CA HIS A 43 4.95 2.70 16.17
C HIS A 43 5.08 2.38 17.66
N ASP A 44 6.14 2.85 18.31
CA ASP A 44 6.21 2.81 19.77
C ASP A 44 5.22 3.81 20.40
N SER A 45 5.10 3.79 21.72
CA SER A 45 4.21 4.69 22.47
C SER A 45 4.59 6.18 22.35
N LEU A 46 5.74 6.49 21.76
CA LEU A 46 6.24 7.84 21.50
C LEU A 46 6.06 8.24 20.02
N GLY A 47 5.51 7.35 19.19
CA GLY A 47 5.31 7.57 17.76
C GLY A 47 6.56 7.35 16.92
N ASN A 48 7.61 6.70 17.44
CA ASN A 48 8.78 6.35 16.64
C ASN A 48 8.51 5.07 15.85
N ASP A 49 8.94 5.07 14.59
CA ASP A 49 8.97 3.87 13.76
C ASP A 49 9.94 2.84 14.31
N CYS A 50 9.40 1.72 14.78
CA CYS A 50 10.16 0.54 15.15
C CYS A 50 9.94 -0.55 14.10
N SER A 51 11.01 -1.23 13.70
CA SER A 51 10.95 -2.32 12.74
C SER A 51 11.80 -3.51 13.17
N HIS A 52 11.23 -4.70 13.12
CA HIS A 52 11.96 -5.96 13.18
C HIS A 52 11.89 -6.64 11.81
N LEU A 53 12.94 -6.51 11.01
CA LEU A 53 12.99 -7.16 9.69
C LEU A 53 13.26 -8.65 9.88
N PHE A 54 12.39 -9.49 9.33
CA PHE A 54 12.57 -10.95 9.33
C PHE A 54 13.46 -11.40 8.17
N GLU A 55 13.48 -10.64 7.07
CA GLU A 55 14.16 -11.00 5.83
C GLU A 55 14.76 -9.81 5.08
N PRO A 56 15.68 -10.04 4.11
CA PRO A 56 16.43 -8.98 3.44
C PRO A 56 15.56 -8.08 2.57
N VAL A 57 15.89 -6.79 2.64
CA VAL A 57 15.41 -5.74 1.74
C VAL A 57 15.65 -6.12 0.28
N ARG A 58 14.58 -6.28 -0.52
CA ARG A 58 14.68 -6.51 -1.97
C ARG A 58 14.36 -5.24 -2.73
N LYS A 59 15.15 -4.94 -3.77
CA LYS A 59 14.88 -3.86 -4.71
C LYS A 59 14.51 -4.46 -6.06
N VAL A 60 13.29 -4.20 -6.50
CA VAL A 60 12.77 -4.69 -7.78
C VAL A 60 12.81 -3.53 -8.78
N ALA A 61 13.46 -3.75 -9.92
CA ALA A 61 13.37 -2.89 -11.08
C ALA A 61 12.46 -3.59 -12.09
N SER A 62 11.20 -3.16 -12.19
CA SER A 62 10.21 -3.66 -13.15
C SER A 62 9.59 -2.47 -13.88
N ASP A 63 9.15 -2.69 -15.13
CA ASP A 63 8.31 -1.71 -15.85
C ASP A 63 7.05 -1.36 -15.04
N ASP A 64 6.60 -2.26 -14.16
CA ASP A 64 5.50 -2.04 -13.22
C ASP A 64 5.78 -0.94 -12.22
N VAL A 65 7.05 -0.69 -11.85
CA VAL A 65 7.42 0.33 -10.86
C VAL A 65 6.98 1.72 -11.32
N LEU A 66 7.09 2.03 -12.61
CA LEU A 66 6.63 3.30 -13.17
C LEU A 66 5.10 3.43 -13.10
N VAL A 67 4.38 2.33 -13.33
CA VAL A 67 2.91 2.32 -13.24
C VAL A 67 2.47 2.45 -11.78
N ILE A 68 3.09 1.71 -10.86
CA ILE A 68 2.86 1.77 -9.42
C ILE A 68 3.06 3.21 -8.92
N LYS A 69 4.16 3.88 -9.29
CA LYS A 69 4.41 5.28 -8.92
C LYS A 69 3.35 6.23 -9.45
N SER A 70 2.95 6.06 -10.71
CA SER A 70 1.91 6.88 -11.33
C SER A 70 0.57 6.72 -10.61
N LEU A 71 0.18 5.47 -10.31
CA LEU A 71 -1.04 5.16 -9.55
C LEU A 71 -0.96 5.71 -8.13
N ALA A 72 0.14 5.49 -7.41
CA ALA A 72 0.32 5.99 -6.04
C ALA A 72 0.21 7.52 -5.97
N ARG A 73 0.82 8.22 -6.92
CA ARG A 73 0.68 9.68 -7.05
C ARG A 73 -0.78 10.09 -7.27
N GLN A 74 -1.46 9.46 -8.22
CA GLN A 74 -2.86 9.80 -8.54
C GLN A 74 -3.82 9.51 -7.38
N LEU A 75 -3.59 8.41 -6.65
CA LEU A 75 -4.43 7.94 -5.55
C LEU A 75 -4.18 8.68 -4.24
N PHE A 76 -2.93 9.01 -3.90
CA PHE A 76 -2.59 9.45 -2.53
C PHE A 76 -1.97 10.84 -2.47
N VAL A 77 -1.38 11.35 -3.56
CA VAL A 77 -0.74 12.67 -3.58
C VAL A 77 -1.64 13.72 -4.25
N GLU A 78 -2.06 13.46 -5.48
CA GLU A 78 -2.93 14.37 -6.24
C GLU A 78 -4.41 14.21 -5.87
N ARG A 79 -4.79 13.03 -5.34
CA ARG A 79 -6.19 12.63 -5.13
C ARG A 79 -7.03 12.82 -6.41
N SER A 80 -6.42 12.63 -7.58
CA SER A 80 -7.06 12.80 -8.90
C SER A 80 -7.89 11.58 -9.31
N LYS A 81 -7.65 10.42 -8.67
CA LYS A 81 -8.50 9.23 -8.75
C LYS A 81 -8.99 8.84 -7.35
N PRO A 82 -10.27 8.44 -7.19
CA PRO A 82 -10.73 7.91 -5.92
C PRO A 82 -10.05 6.57 -5.64
N ASP A 83 -9.76 6.30 -4.37
CA ASP A 83 -9.37 4.99 -3.85
C ASP A 83 -10.60 4.12 -3.60
N THR A 84 -11.64 4.70 -3.00
CA THR A 84 -12.90 4.03 -2.66
C THR A 84 -14.07 4.64 -3.44
N LEU A 85 -14.93 3.81 -4.03
CA LEU A 85 -16.15 4.25 -4.73
C LEU A 85 -17.34 4.38 -3.79
N TRP A 86 -17.53 3.40 -2.90
CA TRP A 86 -18.55 3.48 -1.84
C TRP A 86 -18.24 2.51 -0.70
N VAL A 87 -18.76 2.85 0.48
CA VAL A 87 -18.75 2.03 1.70
C VAL A 87 -20.18 1.89 2.19
N LYS A 88 -20.60 0.68 2.58
CA LYS A 88 -21.91 0.39 3.16
C LYS A 88 -21.74 -0.47 4.42
N PRO A 89 -22.63 -0.37 5.43
CA PRO A 89 -22.61 -1.27 6.58
C PRO A 89 -22.78 -2.75 6.19
N TYR A 90 -22.18 -3.66 6.96
CA TYR A 90 -22.39 -5.11 6.92
C TYR A 90 -22.65 -5.66 8.33
N GLU A 91 -23.55 -6.64 8.46
CA GLU A 91 -24.21 -7.02 9.74
C GLU A 91 -23.42 -8.03 10.60
N TYR A 92 -22.09 -8.00 10.61
CA TYR A 92 -21.29 -8.85 11.51
C TYR A 92 -20.28 -8.03 12.34
N GLY A 93 -20.05 -8.45 13.59
CA GLY A 93 -19.32 -7.70 14.63
C GLY A 93 -17.79 -7.55 14.43
N VAL A 94 -17.11 -7.15 15.51
CA VAL A 94 -15.82 -6.42 15.60
C VAL A 94 -14.60 -7.02 14.85
N THR A 95 -14.00 -6.13 14.05
CA THR A 95 -12.67 -6.02 13.38
C THR A 95 -11.72 -7.23 13.27
N ASP A 96 -11.46 -7.65 12.04
CA ASP A 96 -10.07 -7.92 11.64
C ASP A 96 -9.37 -6.55 11.44
N LEU A 97 -8.13 -6.41 11.94
CA LEU A 97 -7.35 -5.17 11.83
C LEU A 97 -7.17 -4.75 10.36
N PRO A 98 -7.03 -3.44 10.04
CA PRO A 98 -6.72 -3.02 8.68
C PRO A 98 -5.46 -3.75 8.22
N ILE A 99 -5.58 -4.49 7.12
CA ILE A 99 -4.45 -5.23 6.55
C ILE A 99 -3.66 -4.32 5.62
N LEU A 100 -4.16 -3.15 5.21
CA LEU A 100 -3.40 -2.23 4.36
C LEU A 100 -3.42 -0.81 4.91
N SER A 101 -2.24 -0.24 5.16
CA SER A 101 -2.06 1.20 5.39
C SER A 101 -1.14 1.83 4.35
N VAL A 102 -1.42 3.08 4.01
CA VAL A 102 -0.61 3.88 3.08
C VAL A 102 -0.18 5.16 3.79
N HIS A 103 1.12 5.32 3.95
CA HIS A 103 1.76 6.43 4.64
C HIS A 103 2.45 7.31 3.61
N VAL A 104 1.98 8.55 3.45
CA VAL A 104 2.53 9.53 2.50
C VAL A 104 3.37 10.53 3.26
N PHE A 105 4.65 10.62 2.92
CA PHE A 105 5.58 11.57 3.52
C PHE A 105 5.77 12.78 2.60
N LYS A 106 5.54 13.98 3.13
CA LYS A 106 5.73 15.26 2.42
C LYS A 106 6.45 16.26 3.31
N LYS A 107 7.66 16.66 2.90
CA LYS A 107 8.57 17.52 3.67
C LYS A 107 8.76 17.00 5.11
N GLY A 108 8.91 15.68 5.25
CA GLY A 108 9.06 15.01 6.54
C GLY A 108 7.80 14.95 7.41
N LYS A 109 6.63 15.32 6.89
CA LYS A 109 5.33 15.13 7.57
C LYS A 109 4.58 13.96 6.98
N GLU A 110 4.00 13.14 7.85
CA GLU A 110 3.23 11.96 7.49
C GLU A 110 1.73 12.24 7.39
N GLY A 111 1.08 11.67 6.39
CA GLY A 111 -0.36 11.47 6.34
C GLY A 111 -0.66 10.01 6.02
N ALA A 112 -1.56 9.38 6.79
CA ALA A 112 -1.88 7.95 6.67
C ALA A 112 -3.31 7.72 6.18
N TYR A 113 -3.47 6.68 5.35
CA TYR A 113 -4.74 6.15 4.88
C TYR A 113 -4.84 4.68 5.29
N TYR A 114 -5.99 4.25 5.78
CA TYR A 114 -6.22 2.89 6.26
C TYR A 114 -7.34 2.25 5.46
N TYR A 115 -7.12 1.01 5.06
CA TYR A 115 -8.01 0.28 4.18
C TYR A 115 -8.38 -1.06 4.80
N ASP A 116 -9.69 -1.29 4.93
CA ASP A 116 -10.20 -2.58 5.36
C ASP A 116 -10.03 -3.61 4.23
N THR A 117 -9.73 -4.83 4.61
CA THR A 117 -9.72 -5.97 3.69
C THR A 117 -10.80 -6.96 4.09
N GLY A 118 -11.04 -7.94 3.23
CA GLY A 118 -12.05 -8.96 3.47
C GLY A 118 -12.20 -9.87 2.26
N GLU A 119 -13.18 -10.76 2.31
CA GLU A 119 -13.46 -11.63 1.18
C GLU A 119 -14.00 -10.80 0.01
N GLU A 120 -13.36 -10.90 -1.16
CA GLU A 120 -13.87 -10.27 -2.37
C GLU A 120 -14.91 -11.18 -3.05
N LYS A 121 -16.13 -10.67 -3.25
CA LYS A 121 -17.16 -11.31 -4.08
C LYS A 121 -17.72 -10.32 -5.09
N ASN A 122 -17.62 -10.66 -6.37
CA ASN A 122 -18.09 -9.83 -7.49
C ASN A 122 -17.52 -8.40 -7.44
N GLY A 123 -16.25 -8.26 -7.08
CA GLY A 123 -15.58 -6.96 -6.96
C GLY A 123 -16.03 -6.11 -5.78
N ILE A 124 -16.71 -6.69 -4.78
CA ILE A 124 -17.05 -6.02 -3.52
C ILE A 124 -16.27 -6.74 -2.43
N VAL A 125 -15.53 -5.98 -1.63
CA VAL A 125 -14.85 -6.47 -0.44
C VAL A 125 -15.85 -6.50 0.70
N TYR A 126 -16.01 -7.66 1.31
CA TYR A 126 -16.84 -7.88 2.49
C TYR A 126 -15.92 -7.97 3.70
N SER A 127 -15.70 -6.82 4.35
CA SER A 127 -15.13 -6.75 5.69
C SER A 127 -16.22 -7.06 6.70
N THR A 128 -15.85 -7.48 7.91
CA THR A 128 -16.79 -7.92 8.95
C THR A 128 -17.91 -6.91 9.21
N SER A 129 -17.58 -5.61 9.21
CA SER A 129 -18.53 -4.52 9.50
C SER A 129 -18.92 -3.66 8.27
N THR A 130 -18.24 -3.83 7.14
CA THR A 130 -18.41 -2.97 5.96
C THR A 130 -18.34 -3.74 4.64
N LYS A 131 -19.18 -3.34 3.69
CA LYS A 131 -19.03 -3.67 2.26
C LYS A 131 -18.35 -2.51 1.58
N ILE A 132 -17.26 -2.78 0.87
CA ILE A 132 -16.45 -1.74 0.25
C ILE A 132 -16.32 -2.05 -1.23
N LYS A 133 -16.53 -1.02 -2.05
CA LYS A 133 -16.19 -1.07 -3.47
C LYS A 133 -15.00 -0.17 -3.70
N TYR A 134 -13.83 -0.78 -3.86
CA TYR A 134 -12.64 -0.07 -4.28
C TYR A 134 -12.70 0.35 -5.75
N SER A 135 -11.97 1.41 -6.09
CA SER A 135 -11.85 1.86 -7.46
C SER A 135 -10.96 0.91 -8.28
N PRO A 136 -11.16 0.83 -9.61
CA PRO A 136 -10.28 0.04 -10.47
C PRO A 136 -8.80 0.43 -10.35
N ALA A 137 -8.52 1.72 -10.13
CA ALA A 137 -7.14 2.21 -10.00
C ALA A 137 -6.48 1.74 -8.70
N PHE A 138 -7.25 1.70 -7.60
CA PHE A 138 -6.76 1.18 -6.33
C PHE A 138 -6.49 -0.33 -6.43
N LEU A 139 -7.41 -1.09 -7.04
CA LEU A 139 -7.24 -2.53 -7.25
C LEU A 139 -6.03 -2.85 -8.14
N GLU A 140 -5.83 -2.09 -9.22
CA GLU A 140 -4.65 -2.23 -10.08
C GLU A 140 -3.35 -1.94 -9.31
N PHE A 141 -3.36 -0.89 -8.48
CA PHE A 141 -2.23 -0.53 -7.64
C PHE A 141 -1.84 -1.66 -6.69
N THR A 142 -2.82 -2.20 -5.94
CA THR A 142 -2.56 -3.31 -5.01
C THR A 142 -2.13 -4.59 -5.73
N HIS A 143 -2.72 -4.90 -6.89
CA HIS A 143 -2.36 -6.08 -7.67
C HIS A 143 -0.90 -6.03 -8.16
N ARG A 144 -0.43 -4.88 -8.65
CA ARG A 144 0.95 -4.74 -9.12
C ARG A 144 1.98 -4.81 -7.99
N LEU A 145 1.64 -4.32 -6.79
CA LEU A 145 2.50 -4.48 -5.61
C LEU A 145 2.67 -5.96 -5.24
N ASP A 146 1.57 -6.72 -5.27
CA ASP A 146 1.58 -8.15 -5.01
C ASP A 146 2.39 -8.92 -6.06
N GLN A 147 2.21 -8.60 -7.35
CA GLN A 147 3.03 -9.16 -8.43
C GLN A 147 4.53 -8.91 -8.23
N CYS A 148 4.92 -7.68 -7.88
CA CYS A 148 6.32 -7.35 -7.59
C CYS A 148 6.86 -8.17 -6.40
N PHE A 149 6.02 -8.45 -5.40
CA PHE A 149 6.39 -9.28 -4.27
C PHE A 149 6.57 -10.75 -4.68
N GLU A 150 5.66 -11.33 -5.44
CA GLU A 150 5.79 -12.70 -5.95
C GLU A 150 7.05 -12.87 -6.80
N GLU A 151 7.35 -11.91 -7.69
CA GLU A 151 8.57 -11.91 -8.50
C GLU A 151 9.83 -11.79 -7.64
N ALA A 152 9.78 -10.94 -6.63
CA ALA A 152 10.85 -10.82 -5.65
C ALA A 152 11.05 -12.14 -4.87
N GLN A 153 10.01 -12.94 -4.62
CA GLN A 153 10.16 -14.24 -3.98
C GLN A 153 10.73 -15.31 -4.91
N LYS A 154 10.39 -15.29 -6.21
CA LYS A 154 10.90 -16.25 -7.22
C LYS A 154 12.41 -16.12 -7.49
N THR A 155 12.99 -14.98 -7.15
CA THR A 155 14.43 -14.68 -7.29
C THR A 155 15.23 -14.92 -6.01
N LYS A 156 14.68 -15.68 -5.05
CA LYS A 156 15.42 -16.25 -3.90
C LYS A 156 16.22 -17.48 -4.32
#